data_AF-A5TTM2-F1
#
_entry.id   AF-A5TTM2-F1
#
_cell.length_a   1.000
_cell.length_b   1.000
_cell.length_c   1.000
_cell.angle_alpha   90.00
_cell.angle_beta   90.00
_cell.angle_gamma   90.00
#
_symmetry.space_group_name_H-M   'P 1'
#
loop_
_entity.id
_entity.type
_entity.pdbx_description
1 polymer ?
#
loop_
_entity_poly.entity_id
_entity_poly.type
_entity_poly.pdbx_seq_one_letter_code
_entity_poly.pdbx_strand_id
1 'polypeptide(L)'
;MDEKELVNKISYLISKKNHDQAYAIIREFEKNSNYEMICVSAQGFINAYHYRSALKILESIKKKYSKNAEFCACYAIALFNSEKEDKSLQWFEKTKEKGLENLSEISNNFFSKTIDDWIKKAKFWGAFRIEENKYKEEL
;
A
#
# COMPACT_ATOMS: atom_id res chain seq x y z
N MET A 1 -12.87 -8.92 -15.10
CA MET A 1 -11.70 -9.22 -14.26
C MET A 1 -12.07 -8.83 -12.85
N ASP A 2 -12.09 -9.79 -11.95
CA ASP A 2 -12.29 -9.52 -10.53
C ASP A 2 -11.00 -8.96 -9.90
N GLU A 3 -11.08 -8.50 -8.66
CA GLU A 3 -9.96 -7.87 -7.96
C GLU A 3 -8.80 -8.84 -7.73
N LYS A 4 -9.09 -10.08 -7.35
CA LYS A 4 -8.08 -11.10 -7.09
C LYS A 4 -7.32 -11.47 -8.36
N GLU A 5 -8.03 -11.61 -9.48
CA GLU A 5 -7.45 -11.81 -10.81
C GLU A 5 -6.54 -10.63 -11.19
N LEU A 6 -6.99 -9.39 -10.95
CA LEU A 6 -6.19 -8.20 -11.21
C LEU A 6 -4.92 -8.15 -10.34
N VAL A 7 -5.02 -8.38 -9.04
CA VAL A 7 -3.87 -8.40 -8.12
C VAL A 7 -2.85 -9.45 -8.56
N ASN A 8 -3.30 -10.66 -8.86
CA ASN A 8 -2.42 -11.74 -9.32
C ASN A 8 -1.74 -11.39 -10.65
N LYS A 9 -2.50 -10.84 -11.61
CA LYS A 9 -1.97 -10.43 -12.91
C LYS A 9 -0.93 -9.32 -12.77
N ILE A 10 -1.19 -8.29 -11.99
CA ILE A 10 -0.22 -7.19 -11.76
C ILE A 10 1.01 -7.74 -11.02
N SER A 11 0.82 -8.50 -9.94
CA SER A 11 1.93 -9.11 -9.19
C SER A 11 2.83 -9.94 -10.10
N TYR A 12 2.23 -10.76 -10.97
CA TYR A 12 2.95 -11.57 -11.95
C TYR A 12 3.75 -10.70 -12.93
N LEU A 13 3.13 -9.71 -13.57
CA LEU A 13 3.81 -8.82 -14.52
C LEU A 13 5.01 -8.11 -13.88
N ILE A 14 4.83 -7.60 -12.66
CA ILE A 14 5.89 -6.92 -11.91
C ILE A 14 7.03 -7.88 -11.55
N SER A 15 6.73 -9.09 -11.07
CA SER A 15 7.75 -10.11 -10.80
C SER A 15 8.58 -10.51 -12.04
N LYS A 16 7.98 -10.38 -13.24
CA LYS A 16 8.64 -10.62 -14.53
C LYS A 16 9.31 -9.38 -15.12
N LYS A 17 9.41 -8.29 -14.34
CA LYS A 17 9.95 -6.98 -14.75
C LYS A 17 9.22 -6.37 -15.95
N ASN A 18 7.98 -6.79 -16.19
CA ASN A 18 7.15 -6.30 -17.30
C ASN A 18 6.29 -5.11 -16.83
N HIS A 19 6.98 -4.03 -16.44
CA HIS A 19 6.33 -2.86 -15.85
C HIS A 19 5.44 -2.14 -16.86
N ASP A 20 5.81 -2.11 -18.14
CA ASP A 20 5.06 -1.40 -19.18
C ASP A 20 3.65 -1.95 -19.35
N GLN A 21 3.49 -3.28 -19.35
CA GLN A 21 2.18 -3.91 -19.41
C GLN A 21 1.37 -3.69 -18.14
N ALA A 22 2.00 -3.74 -16.96
CA ALA A 22 1.31 -3.45 -15.71
C ALA A 22 0.76 -2.01 -15.68
N TYR A 23 1.58 -1.03 -16.08
CA TYR A 23 1.13 0.35 -16.19
C TYR A 23 0.11 0.57 -17.32
N ALA A 24 0.16 -0.20 -18.41
CA ALA A 24 -0.86 -0.13 -19.45
C ALA A 24 -2.25 -0.51 -18.92
N ILE A 25 -2.34 -1.54 -18.07
CA ILE A 25 -3.60 -1.93 -17.42
C ILE A 25 -4.11 -0.80 -16.51
N ILE A 26 -3.23 -0.21 -15.68
CA ILE A 26 -3.61 0.88 -14.78
C ILE A 26 -4.15 2.10 -15.56
N ARG A 27 -3.51 2.45 -16.68
CA ARG A 27 -3.96 3.56 -17.54
C ARG A 27 -5.39 3.39 -18.06
N GLU A 28 -5.85 2.16 -18.31
CA GLU A 28 -7.24 1.92 -18.70
C GLU A 28 -8.23 2.23 -17.55
N PHE A 29 -7.84 1.95 -16.30
CA PHE A 29 -8.64 2.33 -15.14
C PHE A 29 -8.60 3.83 -14.85
N GLU A 30 -7.46 4.49 -15.10
CA GLU A 30 -7.32 5.95 -15.01
C GLU A 30 -8.26 6.68 -15.97
N LYS A 31 -8.34 6.25 -17.24
CA LYS A 31 -9.24 6.84 -18.26
C LYS A 31 -10.70 6.89 -17.82
N ASN A 32 -11.16 5.84 -17.13
CA ASN A 32 -12.54 5.73 -16.67
C ASN A 32 -12.72 6.12 -15.20
N SER A 33 -11.70 6.73 -14.56
CA SER A 33 -11.71 7.13 -13.15
C SER A 33 -12.08 5.99 -12.18
N ASN A 34 -11.70 4.75 -12.50
CA ASN A 34 -11.98 3.59 -11.65
C ASN A 34 -10.92 3.50 -10.53
N TYR A 35 -11.10 4.31 -9.49
CA TYR A 35 -10.14 4.44 -8.39
C TYR A 35 -9.97 3.15 -7.56
N GLU A 36 -11.03 2.35 -7.45
CA GLU A 36 -11.00 1.03 -6.81
C GLU A 36 -10.00 0.12 -7.51
N MET A 37 -10.15 -0.08 -8.82
CA MET A 37 -9.23 -0.93 -9.59
C MET A 37 -7.80 -0.38 -9.64
N ILE A 38 -7.60 0.94 -9.53
CA ILE A 38 -6.26 1.53 -9.39
C ILE A 38 -5.66 1.18 -8.02
N CYS A 39 -6.45 1.21 -6.94
CA CYS A 39 -6.03 0.80 -5.61
C CYS A 39 -5.68 -0.69 -5.55
N VAL A 40 -6.54 -1.54 -6.12
CA VAL A 40 -6.32 -2.99 -6.28
C VAL A 40 -5.06 -3.25 -7.11
N SER A 41 -4.82 -2.49 -8.17
CA SER A 41 -3.59 -2.60 -8.95
C SER A 41 -2.35 -2.28 -8.10
N ALA A 42 -2.38 -1.25 -7.25
CA ALA A 42 -1.29 -0.94 -6.34
C ALA A 42 -1.00 -2.06 -5.35
N GLN A 43 -2.02 -2.80 -4.90
CA GLN A 43 -1.84 -4.00 -4.07
C GLN A 43 -1.01 -5.07 -4.81
N GLY A 44 -1.18 -5.23 -6.12
CA GLY A 44 -0.33 -6.13 -6.92
C GLY A 44 1.16 -5.74 -6.87
N PHE A 45 1.48 -4.45 -6.86
CA PHE A 45 2.85 -3.97 -6.66
C PHE A 45 3.35 -4.26 -5.25
N ILE A 46 2.51 -4.07 -4.23
CA ILE A 46 2.84 -4.40 -2.83
C ILE A 46 3.16 -5.89 -2.67
N ASN A 47 2.34 -6.76 -3.24
CA ASN A 47 2.53 -8.21 -3.20
C ASN A 47 3.80 -8.66 -3.93
N ALA A 48 4.25 -7.90 -4.92
CA ALA A 48 5.53 -8.09 -5.60
C ALA A 48 6.71 -7.35 -4.94
N TYR A 49 6.53 -6.73 -3.77
CA TYR A 49 7.58 -5.99 -3.03
C TYR A 49 8.04 -4.68 -3.71
N HIS A 50 7.25 -4.12 -4.64
CA HIS A 50 7.52 -2.85 -5.33
C HIS A 50 6.83 -1.66 -4.64
N TYR A 51 7.15 -1.43 -3.38
CA TYR A 51 6.44 -0.47 -2.51
C TYR A 51 6.51 0.99 -2.97
N ARG A 52 7.64 1.43 -3.51
CA ARG A 52 7.78 2.81 -4.02
C ARG A 52 6.87 3.07 -5.22
N SER A 53 6.73 2.08 -6.10
CA SER A 53 5.81 2.15 -7.24
C SER A 53 4.35 2.10 -6.78
N ALA A 54 4.03 1.24 -5.82
CA ALA A 54 2.70 1.18 -5.20
C ALA A 54 2.32 2.54 -4.57
N LEU A 55 3.23 3.17 -3.82
CA LEU A 55 3.03 4.50 -3.27
C LEU A 55 2.74 5.54 -4.36
N LYS A 56 3.51 5.55 -5.44
CA LYS A 56 3.28 6.50 -6.55
C LYS A 56 1.88 6.35 -7.14
N ILE A 57 1.40 5.11 -7.31
CA ILE A 57 0.04 4.83 -7.81
C ILE A 57 -1.00 5.31 -6.79
N LEU A 58 -0.85 4.98 -5.51
CA LEU A 58 -1.80 5.35 -4.46
C LEU A 58 -1.87 6.87 -4.24
N GLU A 59 -0.74 7.59 -4.31
CA GLU A 59 -0.72 9.05 -4.22
C GLU A 59 -1.54 9.72 -5.34
N SER A 60 -1.56 9.12 -6.54
CA SER A 60 -2.31 9.68 -7.68
C SER A 60 -3.82 9.71 -7.43
N ILE A 61 -4.36 8.75 -6.67
CA ILE A 61 -5.79 8.64 -6.37
C ILE A 61 -6.15 9.11 -4.95
N LYS A 62 -5.17 9.36 -4.09
CA LYS A 62 -5.35 9.67 -2.66
C LYS A 62 -6.39 10.75 -2.40
N LYS A 63 -6.33 11.88 -3.12
CA LYS A 63 -7.27 13.01 -2.93
C LYS A 63 -8.74 12.59 -3.17
N LYS A 64 -8.97 11.59 -4.03
CA LYS A 64 -10.31 11.12 -4.41
C LYS A 64 -10.76 9.90 -3.62
N TYR A 65 -9.83 9.03 -3.22
CA TYR A 65 -10.14 7.69 -2.74
C TYR A 65 -9.69 7.40 -1.30
N SER A 66 -9.05 8.34 -0.59
CA SER A 66 -8.52 8.11 0.76
C SER A 66 -9.56 7.88 1.86
N LYS A 67 -10.85 7.95 1.55
CA LYS A 67 -11.92 7.62 2.50
C LYS A 67 -12.17 6.10 2.60
N ASN A 68 -11.76 5.33 1.59
CA ASN A 68 -11.91 3.88 1.55
C ASN A 68 -10.90 3.19 2.51
N ALA A 69 -11.34 2.13 3.20
CA ALA A 69 -10.54 1.43 4.21
C ALA A 69 -9.38 0.62 3.62
N GLU A 70 -9.60 -0.06 2.49
CA GLU A 70 -8.59 -0.84 1.78
C GLU A 70 -7.51 0.06 1.20
N PHE A 71 -7.90 1.24 0.69
CA PHE A 71 -6.93 2.28 0.32
C PHE A 71 -6.04 2.64 1.51
N CYS A 72 -6.63 2.91 2.68
CA CYS A 72 -5.86 3.25 3.87
C CYS A 72 -4.89 2.11 4.24
N ALA A 73 -5.34 0.85 4.18
CA ALA A 73 -4.52 -0.32 4.46
C ALA A 73 -3.34 -0.45 3.48
N CYS A 74 -3.63 -0.45 2.18
CA CYS A 74 -2.62 -0.56 1.11
C CYS A 74 -1.60 0.58 1.21
N TYR A 75 -2.08 1.81 1.43
CA TYR A 75 -1.21 2.98 1.56
C TYR A 75 -0.35 2.93 2.81
N ALA A 76 -0.89 2.48 3.95
CA ALA A 76 -0.12 2.27 5.18
C ALA A 76 0.98 1.21 4.99
N ILE A 77 0.66 0.07 4.38
CA ILE A 77 1.64 -1.01 4.10
C ILE A 77 2.74 -0.51 3.17
N ALA A 78 2.38 0.23 2.11
CA ALA A 78 3.35 0.77 1.17
C ALA A 78 4.25 1.85 1.81
N LEU A 79 3.71 2.68 2.71
CA LEU A 79 4.49 3.65 3.50
C LEU A 79 5.48 2.93 4.42
N PHE A 80 4.99 1.97 5.21
CA PHE A 80 5.79 1.22 6.17
C PHE A 80 7.01 0.58 5.49
N ASN A 81 6.78 -0.13 4.39
CA ASN A 81 7.85 -0.82 3.66
C ASN A 81 8.68 0.11 2.74
N SER A 82 8.42 1.42 2.77
CA SER A 82 9.20 2.44 2.07
C SER A 82 9.91 3.39 3.03
N GLU A 83 10.30 2.89 4.20
CA GLU A 83 11.03 3.62 5.26
C GLU A 83 10.28 4.86 5.77
N LYS A 84 8.95 4.75 5.83
CA LYS A 84 8.04 5.79 6.35
C LYS A 84 7.13 5.21 7.42
N GLU A 85 7.70 4.42 8.32
CA GLU A 85 7.01 3.72 9.40
C GLU A 85 6.28 4.71 10.32
N ASP A 86 6.92 5.85 10.61
CA ASP A 86 6.34 6.99 11.34
C ASP A 86 5.04 7.49 10.71
N LYS A 87 5.03 7.67 9.39
CA LYS A 87 3.85 8.13 8.63
C LYS A 87 2.82 7.04 8.43
N SER A 88 3.23 5.77 8.44
CA SER A 88 2.34 4.64 8.21
C SER A 88 1.33 4.46 9.35
N LEU A 89 1.72 4.78 10.59
CA LEU A 89 0.90 4.57 11.79
C LEU A 89 -0.48 5.22 11.69
N GLN A 90 -0.55 6.50 11.35
CA GLN A 90 -1.83 7.22 11.20
C GLN A 90 -2.76 6.60 10.13
N TRP A 91 -2.22 5.90 9.14
CA TRP A 91 -3.02 5.25 8.10
C TRP A 91 -3.51 3.87 8.54
N PHE A 92 -2.72 3.15 9.34
CA PHE A 92 -3.22 1.94 9.99
C PHE A 92 -4.33 2.27 11.01
N GLU A 93 -4.19 3.34 11.79
CA GLU A 93 -5.23 3.81 12.71
C GLU A 93 -6.52 4.20 11.95
N LYS A 94 -6.41 4.95 10.85
CA LYS A 94 -7.56 5.24 9.96
C LYS A 94 -8.21 4.00 9.38
N THR A 95 -7.42 2.96 9.07
CA THR A 95 -7.95 1.69 8.56
C THR A 95 -8.80 1.01 9.63
N LYS A 96 -8.30 0.98 10.87
CA LYS A 96 -9.02 0.42 12.03
C LYS A 96 -10.28 1.22 12.35
N GLU A 97 -10.21 2.55 12.36
CA GLU A 97 -11.38 3.43 12.56
C GLU A 97 -12.49 3.19 11.53
N LYS A 98 -12.13 2.71 10.33
CA LYS A 98 -13.08 2.37 9.26
C LYS A 98 -13.62 0.94 9.35
N GLY A 99 -13.26 0.18 10.39
CA GLY A 99 -13.76 -1.17 10.64
C GLY A 99 -13.07 -2.28 9.86
N LEU A 100 -11.96 -1.99 9.17
CA LEU A 100 -11.19 -3.02 8.46
C LEU A 100 -10.12 -3.60 9.39
N GLU A 101 -10.43 -4.73 10.01
CA GLU A 101 -9.55 -5.38 10.98
C GLU A 101 -8.76 -6.56 10.39
N ASN A 102 -9.40 -7.33 9.50
CA ASN A 102 -8.80 -8.47 8.82
C ASN A 102 -8.26 -8.04 7.44
N LEU A 103 -6.99 -8.32 7.20
CA LEU A 103 -6.28 -8.00 5.98
C LEU A 103 -5.90 -9.26 5.19
N SER A 104 -6.49 -10.43 5.45
CA SER A 104 -6.11 -11.68 4.79
C SER A 104 -6.17 -11.62 3.26
N GLU A 105 -7.08 -10.80 2.72
CA GLU A 105 -7.26 -10.60 1.28
C GLU A 105 -6.29 -9.55 0.70
N ILE A 106 -5.82 -8.63 1.54
CA ILE A 106 -4.90 -7.54 1.15
C ILE A 106 -3.43 -8.00 1.27
N SER A 107 -3.15 -8.76 2.32
CA SER A 107 -1.84 -9.12 2.83
C SER A 107 -1.34 -10.42 2.21
N ASN A 108 -0.15 -10.41 1.61
CA ASN A 108 0.50 -11.65 1.17
C ASN A 108 0.86 -12.56 2.38
N ASN A 109 1.31 -13.79 2.14
CA ASN A 109 1.60 -14.75 3.21
C ASN A 109 2.69 -14.32 4.20
N PHE A 110 3.50 -13.32 3.86
CA PHE A 110 4.61 -12.83 4.67
C PHE A 110 4.26 -11.61 5.51
N PHE A 111 3.07 -11.05 5.31
CA PHE A 111 2.60 -9.85 5.98
C PHE A 111 1.63 -10.19 7.11
N SER A 112 1.53 -9.28 8.07
CA SER A 112 0.56 -9.38 9.15
C SER A 112 -0.86 -9.44 8.57
N LYS A 113 -1.69 -10.29 9.16
CA LYS A 113 -3.07 -10.52 8.70
C LYS A 113 -4.09 -9.64 9.43
N THR A 114 -3.68 -8.95 10.49
CA THR A 114 -4.56 -8.06 11.27
C THR A 114 -4.02 -6.63 11.25
N ILE A 115 -4.93 -5.67 11.35
CA ILE A 115 -4.57 -4.25 11.45
C ILE A 115 -3.81 -3.96 12.76
N ASP A 116 -4.15 -4.67 13.84
CA ASP A 116 -3.53 -4.46 15.16
C ASP A 116 -2.06 -4.86 15.19
N ASP A 117 -1.69 -5.94 14.51
CA ASP A 117 -0.28 -6.32 14.36
C ASP A 117 0.50 -5.26 13.59
N TRP A 118 -0.11 -4.67 12.55
CA TRP A 118 0.49 -3.58 11.80
C TRP A 118 0.65 -2.31 12.65
N ILE A 119 -0.36 -1.93 13.42
CA ILE A 119 -0.30 -0.80 14.35
C ILE A 119 0.84 -1.02 15.36
N LYS A 120 0.95 -2.22 15.94
CA LYS A 120 2.05 -2.57 16.87
C LYS A 120 3.42 -2.41 16.22
N LYS A 121 3.60 -2.91 15.00
CA LYS A 121 4.84 -2.76 14.23
C LYS A 121 5.15 -1.30 13.90
N ALA A 122 4.15 -0.54 13.45
CA ALA A 122 4.31 0.87 13.08
C ALA A 122 4.66 1.74 14.29
N LYS A 123 4.07 1.48 15.47
CA LYS A 123 4.46 2.16 16.72
C LYS A 123 5.91 1.89 17.09
N PHE A 124 6.33 0.62 17.05
CA PHE A 124 7.69 0.23 17.38
C PHE A 124 8.70 0.84 16.40
N TRP A 125 8.58 0.55 15.11
CA TRP A 125 9.54 1.01 14.10
C TRP A 125 9.45 2.50 13.80
N GLY A 126 8.27 3.10 13.92
CA GLY A 126 8.07 4.54 13.72
C GLY A 126 8.85 5.38 14.73
N ALA A 127 8.96 4.94 15.99
CA ALA A 127 9.79 5.61 16.99
C ALA A 127 11.27 5.64 16.57
N PHE A 128 11.82 4.49 16.16
CA PHE A 128 13.20 4.41 15.65
C PHE A 128 13.41 5.27 14.40
N ARG A 129 12.44 5.31 13.47
CA ARG A 129 12.55 6.12 12.26
C ARG A 129 12.66 7.61 12.58
N ILE A 130 11.90 8.09 13.56
CA ILE A 130 11.95 9.49 14.00
C ILE A 130 13.33 9.80 14.60
N GLU A 131 13.86 8.93 15.45
CA GLU A 131 15.19 9.11 16.03
C GLU A 131 16.28 9.12 14.96
N GLU A 132 16.28 8.14 14.04
CA GLU A 132 17.24 8.06 12.95
C GLU A 132 17.23 9.31 12.05
N ASN A 133 16.05 9.84 11.75
CA ASN A 133 15.93 11.05 10.93
C ASN A 133 16.49 12.30 11.63
N LYS A 134 16.31 12.43 12.95
CA LYS A 134 16.91 13.55 13.72
C LYS A 134 18.44 13.55 13.60
N TYR A 135 19.07 12.38 13.78
CA TYR A 135 20.52 12.26 13.63
C TYR A 135 21.02 12.60 12.22
N LYS A 136 20.23 12.31 11.18
CA LYS A 136 20.58 12.66 9.79
C LYS A 136 20.46 14.15 9.48
N GLU A 137 19.56 14.87 10.16
CA GLU A 137 19.41 16.32 10.00
C GLU A 137 20.49 17.11 10.74
N GLU A 138 21.12 16.51 11.75
CA GLU A 138 22.22 17.10 12.53
C GLU A 138 23.62 16.91 11.88
N LEU A 139 23.71 16.16 10.78
CA LEU A 139 24.93 15.88 9.99
C LEU A 139 25.00 16.69 8.70
#